data_AF-A0A0L7T8T1-F1
#
_entry.id   AF-A0A0L7T8T1-F1
#
_cell.length_a   1.000
_cell.length_b   1.000
_cell.length_c   1.000
_cell.angle_alpha   90.00
_cell.angle_beta   90.00
_cell.angle_gamma   90.00
#
_symmetry.space_group_name_H-M   'P 1'
#
loop_
_entity.id
_entity.type
_entity.pdbx_description
1 polymer ?
#
loop_
_entity_poly.entity_id
_entity_poly.type
_entity_poly.pdbx_seq_one_letter_code
_entity_poly.pdbx_strand_id
1 'polypeptide(L)'
;EFTDMAEVEQTLENLRTREEGPFVVRLTREPGKRESRFMHLFSGEVSETELAESRLADNDHSDELAARVETLETEVAALKQQLAELLAAKGG
;
A
#
# COMPACT_ATOMS: atom_id res chain seq x y z
N GLU A 1 -6.79 20.41 -3.74
CA GLU A 1 -5.62 20.96 -3.05
C GLU A 1 -6.11 21.51 -1.73
N PHE A 2 -5.37 21.31 -0.64
CA PHE A 2 -5.74 21.84 0.67
C PHE A 2 -5.00 23.16 0.90
N THR A 3 -5.69 24.12 1.49
CA THR A 3 -5.20 25.47 1.73
C THR A 3 -4.26 25.52 2.93
N ASP A 4 -4.54 24.72 3.96
CA ASP A 4 -3.73 24.60 5.17
C ASP A 4 -3.95 23.24 5.87
N MET A 5 -3.28 23.05 7.01
CA MET A 5 -3.39 21.83 7.82
C MET A 5 -4.75 21.68 8.51
N ALA A 6 -5.42 22.78 8.83
CA ALA A 6 -6.73 22.73 9.48
C ALA A 6 -7.79 22.16 8.52
N GLU A 7 -7.70 22.47 7.22
CA GLU A 7 -8.58 21.90 6.20
C GLU A 7 -8.38 20.38 6.07
N VAL A 8 -7.14 19.90 6.18
CA VAL A 8 -6.83 18.46 6.20
C VAL A 8 -7.44 17.79 7.44
N GLU A 9 -7.21 18.36 8.63
CA GLU A 9 -7.74 17.80 9.88
C GLU A 9 -9.27 17.76 9.88
N GLN A 10 -9.94 18.80 9.39
CA GLN A 10 -11.39 18.85 9.28
C GLN A 10 -11.91 17.78 8.32
N THR A 11 -11.23 17.59 7.18
CA THR A 11 -11.59 16.56 6.20
C THR A 11 -11.46 15.16 6.80
N LEU A 12 -10.37 14.89 7.51
CA LEU A 12 -10.14 13.61 8.18
C LEU A 12 -11.17 13.35 9.29
N GLU A 13 -11.54 14.39 10.04
CA GLU A 13 -12.57 14.27 11.08
C GLU A 13 -13.95 14.01 10.48
N ASN A 14 -14.30 14.67 9.37
CA ASN A 14 -15.53 14.39 8.63
C ASN A 14 -15.55 12.93 8.17
N LEU A 15 -14.46 12.41 7.59
CA LEU A 15 -14.34 11.01 7.15
C LEU A 15 -14.44 10.00 8.30
N ARG A 16 -14.00 10.39 9.50
CA ARG A 16 -14.07 9.57 10.72
C ARG A 16 -15.48 9.55 11.35
N THR A 17 -16.29 10.59 11.12
CA THR A 17 -17.57 10.81 11.84
C THR A 17 -18.82 10.65 10.98
N ARG A 18 -18.69 10.17 9.74
CA ARG A 18 -19.82 9.91 8.84
C ARG A 18 -20.84 8.94 9.45
N GLU A 19 -22.12 9.22 9.23
CA GLU A 19 -23.24 8.38 9.68
C GLU A 19 -23.29 7.02 8.98
N GLU A 20 -22.84 6.93 7.73
CA GLU A 20 -22.78 5.69 6.94
C GLU A 20 -21.65 4.75 7.37
N GLY A 21 -20.83 5.17 8.34
CA GLY A 21 -19.67 4.45 8.85
C GLY A 21 -18.35 5.19 8.63
N PRO A 22 -17.37 5.04 9.53
CA PRO A 22 -16.09 5.71 9.42
C PRO A 22 -15.28 5.14 8.23
N PHE A 23 -14.64 6.01 7.47
CA PHE A 23 -13.69 5.61 6.42
C PHE A 23 -12.24 5.65 6.87
N VAL A 24 -11.98 6.36 7.96
CA VAL A 24 -10.65 6.46 8.57
C VAL A 24 -10.76 6.32 10.08
N VAL A 25 -9.68 5.87 10.71
CA VAL A 25 -9.49 5.86 12.15
C VAL A 25 -8.27 6.69 12.52
N ARG A 26 -8.36 7.45 13.61
CA ARG A 26 -7.23 8.17 14.18
C ARG A 26 -6.45 7.23 15.08
N LEU A 27 -5.16 7.05 14.81
CA LEU A 27 -4.30 6.16 15.57
C LEU A 27 -3.77 6.84 16.84
N THR A 28 -3.40 6.01 17.81
CA THR A 28 -2.65 6.45 18.99
C THR A 28 -1.38 7.17 18.56
N ARG A 29 -1.13 8.30 19.22
CA ARG A 29 -0.02 9.19 18.88
C ARG A 29 1.30 8.53 19.28
N GLU A 30 2.26 8.54 18.36
CA GLU A 30 3.57 7.97 18.64
C GLU A 30 4.38 8.85 19.61
N PRO A 31 5.20 8.24 20.47
CA PRO A 31 6.12 8.98 21.34
C PRO A 31 6.96 9.97 20.53
N GLY A 32 6.99 11.24 20.96
CA GLY A 32 7.80 12.29 20.33
C GLY A 32 7.22 12.92 19.06
N LYS A 33 6.17 12.36 18.44
CA LYS A 33 5.46 13.02 17.33
C LYS A 33 4.52 14.08 17.86
N ARG A 34 4.23 15.12 17.07
CA ARG A 34 3.28 16.21 17.43
C ARG A 34 1.83 15.91 17.06
N GLU A 35 1.64 15.07 16.05
CA GLU A 35 0.35 14.78 15.43
C GLU A 35 0.08 13.27 15.44
N SER A 36 -1.20 12.90 15.38
CA SER A 36 -1.63 11.51 15.20
C SER A 36 -1.62 11.14 13.72
N ARG A 37 -1.39 9.86 13.42
CA ARG A 37 -1.61 9.30 12.08
C ARG A 37 -3.06 8.86 11.91
N PHE A 38 -3.53 8.78 10.67
CA PHE A 38 -4.83 8.23 10.30
C PHE A 38 -4.64 7.02 9.38
N MET A 39 -5.52 6.03 9.50
CA MET A 39 -5.53 4.83 8.65
C MET A 39 -6.92 4.64 8.03
N HIS A 40 -6.98 4.19 6.77
CA HIS A 40 -8.25 3.91 6.12
C HIS A 40 -8.86 2.58 6.58
N LEU A 41 -10.19 2.48 6.53
CA LEU A 41 -10.95 1.28 6.94
C LEU A 41 -11.45 0.45 5.75
N PHE A 42 -11.07 0.82 4.52
CA PHE A 42 -11.47 0.09 3.31
C PHE A 42 -10.85 -1.32 3.21
N SER A 43 -9.84 -1.64 4.01
CA SER A 43 -9.21 -2.98 4.06
C SER A 43 -9.61 -3.78 5.30
N GLY A 44 -10.67 -3.38 6.00
CA GLY A 44 -11.14 -4.00 7.23
C GLY A 44 -10.86 -3.16 8.47
N GLU A 45 -11.15 -3.75 9.63
CA GLU A 45 -10.86 -3.15 10.92
C GLU A 45 -9.36 -3.10 11.17
N VAL A 46 -8.92 -2.08 11.90
CA VAL A 46 -7.50 -1.84 12.16
C VAL A 46 -7.19 -2.26 13.59
N SER A 47 -6.40 -3.33 13.76
CA SER A 47 -5.86 -3.72 15.06
C SER A 47 -4.55 -2.99 15.37
N GLU A 48 -4.36 -2.53 16.61
CA GLU A 48 -3.10 -1.90 17.04
C GLU A 48 -1.91 -2.88 16.96
N THR A 49 -2.15 -4.18 17.10
CA THR A 49 -1.13 -5.22 16.96
C THR A 49 -0.69 -5.36 15.51
N GLU A 50 -1.64 -5.41 14.57
CA GLU A 50 -1.36 -5.50 13.12
C GLU A 50 -0.62 -4.25 12.61
N LEU A 51 -0.95 -3.07 13.16
CA LEU A 51 -0.24 -1.82 12.87
C LEU A 51 1.22 -1.82 13.35
N ALA A 52 1.52 -2.51 14.46
CA ALA A 52 2.88 -2.63 14.97
C ALA A 52 3.69 -3.60 14.08
N GLU A 53 3.07 -4.70 13.66
CA GLU A 53 3.66 -5.67 12.74
C GLU A 53 3.90 -5.08 11.34
N SER A 54 2.95 -4.31 10.81
CA SER A 54 3.09 -3.66 9.49
C SER A 54 4.27 -2.69 9.43
N ARG A 55 4.52 -1.93 10.52
CA ARG A 55 5.66 -0.99 10.61
C ARG A 55 7.01 -1.70 10.60
N LEU A 56 7.06 -2.92 11.11
CA LEU A 56 8.26 -3.76 11.09
C LEU A 56 8.42 -4.42 9.71
N ALA A 57 7.32 -4.82 9.09
CA ALA A 57 7.28 -5.43 7.77
C ALA A 57 7.61 -4.46 6.62
N ASP A 58 7.31 -3.16 6.73
CA ASP A 58 7.54 -2.17 5.66
C ASP A 58 8.99 -2.11 5.14
N ASN A 59 10.00 -2.43 5.97
CA ASN A 59 11.39 -2.50 5.52
C ASN A 59 11.73 -3.84 4.84
N ASP A 60 11.12 -4.94 5.26
CA ASP A 60 11.39 -6.29 4.74
C ASP A 60 10.61 -6.56 3.44
N HIS A 61 9.41 -5.96 3.31
CA HIS A 61 8.55 -6.11 2.15
C HIS A 61 9.09 -5.44 0.89
N SER A 62 9.89 -4.38 1.04
CA SER A 62 10.53 -3.72 -0.11
C SER A 62 11.55 -4.63 -0.79
N ASP A 63 12.35 -5.36 0.00
CA ASP A 63 13.37 -6.27 -0.51
C ASP A 63 12.74 -7.56 -1.06
N GLU A 64 11.73 -8.10 -0.39
CA GLU A 64 10.94 -9.23 -0.89
C GLU A 64 10.25 -8.90 -2.22
N LEU A 65 9.65 -7.72 -2.32
CA LEU A 65 9.00 -7.25 -3.54
C LEU A 65 10.01 -7.07 -4.68
N ALA A 66 11.19 -6.50 -4.40
CA ALA A 66 12.25 -6.34 -5.39
C ALA A 66 12.71 -7.70 -5.94
N ALA A 67 12.96 -8.68 -5.07
CA ALA A 67 13.35 -10.03 -5.48
C ALA A 67 12.25 -10.74 -6.31
N ARG A 68 10.99 -10.56 -5.94
CA ARG A 68 9.85 -11.09 -6.70
C ARG A 68 9.72 -10.44 -8.07
N VAL A 69 9.93 -9.12 -8.16
CA VAL A 69 9.92 -8.39 -9.45
C VAL A 69 11.05 -8.89 -10.35
N GLU A 70 12.27 -9.03 -9.84
CA GLU A 70 13.40 -9.55 -10.62
C GLU A 70 13.15 -10.97 -11.18
N THR A 71 12.54 -11.83 -10.36
CA THR A 71 12.14 -13.19 -10.77
C THR A 71 11.12 -13.13 -11.90
N LEU A 72 10.08 -12.31 -11.76
CA LEU A 72 9.03 -12.15 -12.77
C LEU A 72 9.58 -11.55 -14.07
N GLU A 73 10.48 -10.57 -13.99
CA GLU A 73 11.11 -9.97 -15.18
C GLU A 73 11.93 -11.01 -15.96
N THR A 74 12.64 -11.89 -15.25
CA THR A 74 13.39 -13.00 -15.85
C THR A 74 12.47 -14.01 -16.54
N GLU A 75 11.39 -14.42 -15.88
CA GLU A 75 10.39 -15.32 -16.45
C GLU A 75 9.72 -14.72 -17.68
N VAL A 76 9.35 -13.44 -17.63
CA VAL A 76 8.76 -12.72 -18.77
C VAL A 76 9.74 -12.66 -19.94
N ALA A 77 11.03 -12.43 -19.71
CA ALA A 77 12.03 -12.44 -20.76
C ALA A 77 12.14 -13.83 -21.43
N ALA A 78 12.18 -14.90 -20.63
CA ALA A 78 12.23 -16.27 -21.13
C ALA A 78 10.98 -16.63 -21.94
N LEU A 79 9.79 -16.28 -21.46
CA LEU A 79 8.53 -16.51 -22.15
C LEU A 79 8.45 -15.75 -23.47
N LYS A 80 8.90 -14.48 -23.49
CA LYS A 80 8.97 -13.68 -24.73
C LYS A 80 9.89 -14.32 -25.77
N GLN A 81 11.03 -14.87 -25.34
CA GLN A 81 11.95 -15.56 -26.23
C GLN A 81 11.32 -16.82 -26.83
N GLN A 82 10.74 -17.69 -25.99
CA GLN A 82 10.06 -18.90 -26.46
C GLN A 82 8.92 -18.58 -27.44
N LEU A 83 8.17 -17.50 -27.18
CA LEU A 83 7.10 -17.06 -28.07
C LEU A 83 7.65 -16.57 -29.41
N ALA A 84 8.75 -15.82 -29.42
CA ALA A 84 9.42 -15.39 -30.65
C ALA A 84 9.90 -16.59 -31.48
N GLU A 85 10.50 -17.60 -30.84
CA GLU A 85 10.94 -18.85 -31.49
C GLU A 85 9.75 -19.61 -32.11
N LEU A 86 8.65 -19.74 -31.36
CA LEU A 86 7.44 -20.40 -31.85
C LEU A 86 6.77 -19.65 -33.01
N LEU A 87 6.73 -18.32 -32.96
CA LEU A 87 6.20 -17.50 -34.05
C LEU A 87 7.07 -17.61 -35.30
N ALA A 88 8.40 -17.59 -35.15
CA ALA A 88 9.32 -17.80 -36.27
C ALA A 88 9.15 -19.19 -36.89
N ALA A 89 8.95 -20.24 -36.08
CA ALA A 89 8.74 -21.61 -36.55
C ALA A 89 7.38 -21.84 -37.24
N LYS A 90 6.34 -21.07 -36.90
CA LYS A 90 5.01 -21.14 -37.52
C LYS A 90 4.81 -20.23 -38.74
N GLY A 91 5.71 -19.26 -38.95
CA GLY A 91 5.61 -18.25 -40.00
C GLY A 91 6.40 -18.52 -41.28
N GLY A 92 7.13 -19.64 -41.36
CA GLY A 92 7.82 -20.12 -42.56
C GLY A 92 7.16 -21.37 -43.12
#